data_AF-A0A392MT70-F1
#
_entry.id   AF-A0A392MT70-F1
#
_cell.length_a   1.000
_cell.length_b   1.000
_cell.length_c   1.000
_cell.angle_alpha   90.00
_cell.angle_beta   90.00
_cell.angle_gamma   90.00
#
_symmetry.space_group_name_H-M   'P 1'
#
loop_
_entity.id
_entity.type
_entity.pdbx_description
1 polymer ?
#
loop_
_entity_poly.entity_id
_entity_poly.type
_entity_poly.pdbx_seq_one_letter_code
_entity_poly.pdbx_strand_id
1 'polypeptide(L)'
;YTFCSNLLNAKPGTSRDLVSLTQYTIDVLRVNVTNTVKLLDNLIAHSGSNFNLTYHYNMCSELFGIQKGALHTLEDVEELFKTGDYQSVVESMNTIQFDAFICLSGESPSDPPYQDTSVLPKYVNVVNQVAEIIVTMLSYVKKT
;
A
#
# COMPACT_ATOMS: atom_id res chain seq x y z
N TYR A 1 5.85 -7.63 -14.29
CA TYR A 1 6.23 -9.07 -14.27
C TYR A 1 7.37 -9.37 -13.29
N THR A 2 8.57 -8.76 -13.45
CA THR A 2 9.74 -9.05 -12.60
C THR A 2 9.52 -8.79 -11.10
N PHE A 3 8.88 -7.67 -10.75
CA PHE A 3 8.57 -7.34 -9.34
C PHE A 3 7.72 -8.43 -8.67
N CYS A 4 6.58 -8.78 -9.29
CA CYS A 4 5.68 -9.84 -8.80
C CYS A 4 6.39 -11.19 -8.69
N SER A 5 7.11 -11.61 -9.74
CA SER A 5 7.84 -12.88 -9.70
C SER A 5 8.87 -12.93 -8.57
N ASN A 6 9.65 -11.85 -8.38
CA ASN A 6 10.62 -11.76 -7.28
C ASN A 6 9.94 -11.82 -5.90
N LEU A 7 8.84 -11.09 -5.73
CA LEU A 7 8.09 -11.06 -4.47
C LEU A 7 7.54 -12.44 -4.10
N LEU A 8 6.93 -13.15 -5.06
CA LEU A 8 6.33 -14.46 -4.83
C LEU A 8 7.38 -15.56 -4.63
N ASN A 9 8.50 -15.49 -5.34
CA ASN A 9 9.61 -16.41 -5.15
C ASN A 9 10.31 -16.21 -3.81
N ALA A 10 10.25 -14.99 -3.24
CA ALA A 10 10.80 -14.70 -1.92
C ALA A 10 10.00 -15.29 -0.75
N LYS A 11 8.74 -15.73 -0.97
CA LYS A 11 7.96 -16.35 0.11
C LYS A 11 8.71 -17.57 0.67
N PRO A 12 8.90 -17.68 2.00
CA PRO A 12 9.54 -18.84 2.60
C PRO A 12 8.59 -20.05 2.65
N GLY A 13 9.19 -21.24 2.81
CA GLY A 13 8.48 -22.51 2.92
C GLY A 13 8.04 -23.12 1.59
N THR A 14 7.34 -24.25 1.69
CA THR A 14 6.98 -25.10 0.55
C THR A 14 5.58 -24.84 -0.01
N SER A 15 4.63 -24.30 0.78
CA SER A 15 3.30 -24.01 0.23
C SER A 15 3.33 -22.83 -0.74
N ARG A 16 2.77 -23.07 -1.92
CA ARG A 16 2.64 -22.13 -3.05
C ARG A 16 1.22 -22.12 -3.61
N ASP A 17 0.24 -22.64 -2.87
CA ASP A 17 -1.15 -22.49 -3.26
C ASP A 17 -1.56 -21.01 -3.23
N LEU A 18 -2.56 -20.65 -4.03
CA LEU A 18 -2.98 -19.27 -4.24
C LEU A 18 -3.36 -18.56 -2.93
N VAL A 19 -4.00 -19.27 -2.00
CA VAL A 19 -4.40 -18.71 -0.70
C VAL A 19 -3.16 -18.39 0.13
N SER A 20 -2.20 -19.33 0.21
CA SER A 20 -0.95 -19.11 0.95
C SER A 20 -0.07 -18.00 0.36
N LEU A 21 -0.06 -17.85 -0.97
CA LEU A 21 0.65 -16.76 -1.66
C LEU A 21 -0.02 -15.41 -1.43
N THR A 22 -1.35 -15.39 -1.41
CA THR A 22 -2.12 -14.17 -1.16
C THR A 22 -1.92 -13.69 0.28
N GLN A 23 -2.01 -14.58 1.27
CA GLN A 23 -1.73 -14.23 2.67
C GLN A 23 -0.33 -13.64 2.84
N TYR A 24 0.69 -14.30 2.27
CA TYR A 24 2.06 -13.78 2.31
C TYR A 24 2.17 -12.39 1.67
N THR A 25 1.46 -12.16 0.57
CA THR A 25 1.49 -10.86 -0.11
C THR A 25 0.80 -9.77 0.72
N ILE A 26 -0.28 -10.10 1.44
CA ILE A 26 -0.92 -9.22 2.43
C ILE A 26 0.05 -8.88 3.57
N ASP A 27 0.79 -9.86 4.09
CA ASP A 27 1.78 -9.62 5.15
C ASP A 27 2.90 -8.68 4.66
N VAL A 28 3.38 -8.88 3.44
CA VAL A 28 4.35 -7.99 2.79
C VAL A 28 3.76 -6.58 2.59
N LEU A 29 2.49 -6.45 2.22
CA LEU A 29 1.81 -5.16 2.11
C LEU A 29 1.81 -4.42 3.46
N ARG A 30 1.44 -5.10 4.55
CA ARG A 30 1.42 -4.52 5.90
C ARG A 30 2.79 -4.01 6.33
N VAL A 31 3.86 -4.75 6.03
CA VAL A 31 5.24 -4.30 6.29
C VAL A 31 5.59 -3.08 5.45
N ASN A 32 5.25 -3.07 4.15
CA ASN A 32 5.54 -1.93 3.28
C ASN A 32 4.78 -0.67 3.71
N VAL A 33 3.49 -0.77 4.03
CA VAL A 33 2.69 0.36 4.55
C VAL A 33 3.29 0.88 5.86
N THR A 34 3.62 0.00 6.80
CA THR A 34 4.27 0.38 8.07
C THR A 34 5.60 1.13 7.83
N ASN A 35 6.40 0.67 6.88
CA ASN A 35 7.66 1.32 6.53
C ASN A 35 7.44 2.68 5.86
N THR A 36 6.38 2.83 5.04
CA THR A 36 5.99 4.11 4.45
C THR A 36 5.56 5.11 5.51
N VAL A 37 4.76 4.70 6.51
CA VAL A 37 4.40 5.57 7.66
C VAL A 37 5.65 6.06 8.40
N LYS A 38 6.57 5.15 8.74
CA LYS A 38 7.84 5.53 9.39
C LYS A 38 8.69 6.49 8.57
N LEU A 39 8.69 6.31 7.24
CA LEU A 39 9.38 7.22 6.34
C LEU A 39 8.72 8.61 6.33
N LEU A 40 7.39 8.66 6.30
CA LEU A 40 6.63 9.91 6.37
C LEU A 40 6.89 10.67 7.67
N ASP A 41 6.87 9.99 8.81
CA ASP A 41 7.23 10.58 10.11
C ASP A 41 8.63 11.22 10.06
N ASN A 42 9.60 10.52 9.46
CA ASN A 42 10.95 11.04 9.29
C ASN A 42 10.99 12.26 8.36
N LEU A 43 10.31 12.19 7.21
CA LEU A 43 10.28 13.27 6.23
C LEU A 43 9.61 14.53 6.79
N ILE A 44 8.54 14.40 7.57
CA ILE A 44 7.87 15.51 8.27
C ILE A 44 8.81 16.14 9.30
N ALA A 45 9.55 15.33 10.07
CA ALA A 45 10.50 15.85 11.05
C ALA A 45 11.66 16.66 10.41
N HIS A 46 11.98 16.39 9.14
CA HIS A 46 13.10 17.01 8.41
C HIS A 46 12.68 17.99 7.32
N SER A 47 11.38 18.27 7.15
CA SER A 47 10.89 19.20 6.11
C SER A 47 11.20 20.67 6.40
N GLY A 48 11.62 20.98 7.64
CA GLY A 48 12.03 22.31 8.06
C GLY A 48 10.93 23.34 7.86
N SER A 49 11.28 24.50 7.28
CA SER A 49 10.34 25.58 6.99
C SER A 49 9.68 25.51 5.61
N ASN A 50 9.86 24.42 4.85
CA ASN A 50 9.24 24.27 3.53
C ASN A 50 7.77 23.86 3.69
N PHE A 51 6.88 24.85 3.66
CA PHE A 51 5.44 24.64 3.86
C PHE A 51 4.84 23.62 2.88
N ASN A 52 5.18 23.70 1.59
CA ASN A 52 4.61 22.80 0.58
C ASN A 52 5.06 21.35 0.81
N LEU A 53 6.32 21.15 1.17
CA LEU A 53 6.88 19.83 1.50
C LEU A 53 6.19 19.25 2.75
N THR A 54 6.08 20.06 3.81
CA THR A 54 5.39 19.66 5.05
C THR A 54 3.92 19.34 4.80
N TYR A 55 3.21 20.15 4.01
CA TYR A 55 1.81 19.89 3.67
C TYR A 55 1.64 18.56 2.94
N HIS A 56 2.44 18.34 1.90
CA HIS A 56 2.42 17.11 1.12
C HIS A 56 2.66 15.87 1.98
N TYR A 57 3.68 15.89 2.86
CA TYR A 57 3.97 14.75 3.72
C TYR A 57 2.93 14.51 4.81
N ASN A 58 2.31 15.57 5.37
CA ASN A 58 1.20 15.39 6.30
C ASN A 58 -0.03 14.77 5.63
N MET A 59 -0.36 15.22 4.42
CA MET A 59 -1.45 14.63 3.62
C MET A 59 -1.18 13.14 3.34
N CYS A 60 0.02 12.79 2.87
CA CYS A 60 0.41 11.39 2.69
C CYS A 60 0.37 10.59 4.02
N SER A 61 0.78 11.20 5.14
CA SER A 61 0.73 10.56 6.45
C SER A 61 -0.70 10.25 6.90
N GLU A 62 -1.66 11.12 6.56
CA GLU A 62 -3.07 10.86 6.82
C GLU A 62 -3.64 9.72 5.96
N LEU A 63 -3.20 9.62 4.70
CA LEU A 63 -3.61 8.55 3.79
C LEU A 63 -3.02 7.18 4.15
N PHE A 64 -1.89 7.13 4.84
CA PHE A 64 -1.22 5.88 5.23
C PHE A 64 -1.39 5.53 6.71
N GLY A 65 -1.98 6.42 7.49
CA GLY A 65 -1.96 6.37 8.95
C GLY A 65 -2.73 5.22 9.60
N ILE A 66 -2.55 5.11 10.93
CA ILE A 66 -3.19 4.10 11.78
C ILE A 66 -4.58 4.52 12.28
N GLN A 67 -4.86 5.81 12.38
CA GLN A 67 -6.19 6.29 12.80
C GLN A 67 -7.18 6.30 11.64
N LYS A 68 -6.66 6.51 10.43
CA LYS A 68 -7.35 6.54 9.15
C LYS A 68 -6.32 6.26 8.06
N GLY A 69 -6.73 5.65 6.95
CA GLY A 69 -5.87 5.35 5.81
C GLY A 69 -5.40 3.90 5.73
N ALA A 70 -4.38 3.65 4.91
CA ALA A 70 -3.98 2.31 4.50
C ALA A 70 -3.61 1.36 5.64
N LEU A 71 -2.94 1.84 6.70
CA LEU A 71 -2.57 0.97 7.83
C LEU A 71 -3.79 0.56 8.65
N HIS A 72 -4.73 1.50 8.88
CA HIS A 72 -6.01 1.19 9.51
C HIS A 72 -6.83 0.18 8.69
N THR A 73 -6.94 0.39 7.38
CA THR A 73 -7.62 -0.55 6.47
C THR A 73 -7.05 -1.97 6.58
N LEU A 74 -5.74 -2.12 6.80
CA LEU A 74 -5.08 -3.42 6.94
C LEU A 74 -5.31 -4.12 8.28
N GLU A 75 -5.93 -3.46 9.27
CA GLU A 75 -6.29 -4.10 10.55
C GLU A 75 -7.37 -5.16 10.33
N ASP A 76 -8.34 -4.89 9.45
CA ASP A 76 -9.47 -5.79 9.17
C ASP A 76 -9.18 -6.80 8.05
N VAL A 77 -8.27 -6.49 7.13
CA VAL A 77 -7.97 -7.31 5.94
C VAL A 77 -7.60 -8.75 6.27
N GLU A 78 -6.90 -8.98 7.39
CA GLU A 78 -6.49 -10.33 7.77
C GLU A 78 -7.69 -11.21 8.16
N GLU A 79 -8.68 -10.65 8.86
CA GLU A 79 -9.90 -11.38 9.24
C GLU A 79 -10.82 -11.59 8.04
N LEU A 80 -10.97 -10.56 7.19
CA LEU A 80 -11.71 -10.66 5.94
C LEU A 80 -11.15 -11.76 5.04
N PHE A 81 -9.82 -11.86 4.93
CA PHE A 81 -9.17 -12.90 4.15
C PHE A 81 -9.39 -14.29 4.74
N LYS A 82 -9.26 -14.46 6.07
CA LYS A 82 -9.47 -15.76 6.75
C LYS A 82 -10.91 -16.27 6.65
N THR A 83 -11.88 -15.36 6.70
CA THR A 83 -13.31 -15.69 6.57
C THR A 83 -13.75 -15.91 5.12
N GLY A 84 -12.84 -15.71 4.15
CA GLY A 84 -13.11 -15.91 2.73
C GLY A 84 -13.85 -14.75 2.07
N ASP A 85 -13.98 -13.61 2.75
CA ASP A 85 -14.56 -12.39 2.18
C ASP A 85 -13.55 -11.67 1.27
N TYR A 86 -13.22 -12.32 0.16
CA TYR A 86 -12.28 -11.81 -0.83
C TYR A 86 -12.81 -10.58 -1.57
N GLN A 87 -14.12 -10.29 -1.51
CA GLN A 87 -14.65 -9.07 -2.09
C GLN A 87 -14.26 -7.87 -1.24
N SER A 88 -14.49 -7.91 0.07
CA SER A 88 -14.10 -6.84 0.97
C SER A 88 -12.58 -6.63 1.02
N VAL A 89 -11.78 -7.70 0.87
CA VAL A 89 -10.32 -7.56 0.70
C VAL A 89 -9.97 -6.81 -0.59
N VAL A 90 -10.61 -7.10 -1.71
CA VAL A 90 -10.37 -6.37 -2.98
C VAL A 90 -10.76 -4.90 -2.85
N GLU A 91 -11.89 -4.60 -2.22
CA GLU A 91 -12.32 -3.22 -1.96
C GLU A 91 -11.30 -2.48 -1.09
N SER A 92 -10.78 -3.13 -0.06
CA SER A 92 -9.70 -2.60 0.79
C SER A 92 -8.42 -2.31 0.00
N MET A 93 -8.01 -3.21 -0.90
CA MET A 93 -6.84 -2.97 -1.75
C MET A 93 -7.04 -1.77 -2.68
N ASN A 94 -8.23 -1.64 -3.28
CA ASN A 94 -8.54 -0.50 -4.15
C ASN A 94 -8.48 0.84 -3.40
N THR A 95 -8.95 0.88 -2.15
CA THR A 95 -8.78 2.06 -1.28
C THR A 95 -7.31 2.39 -1.07
N ILE A 96 -6.47 1.40 -0.73
CA ILE A 96 -5.02 1.61 -0.54
C ILE A 96 -4.35 2.11 -1.83
N GLN A 97 -4.76 1.60 -3.00
CA GLN A 97 -4.23 2.09 -4.27
C GLN A 97 -4.65 3.53 -4.56
N PHE A 98 -5.87 3.91 -4.19
CA PHE A 98 -6.35 5.28 -4.32
C PHE A 98 -5.60 6.24 -3.39
N ASP A 99 -5.37 5.84 -2.14
CA ASP A 99 -4.55 6.57 -1.18
C ASP A 99 -3.10 6.76 -1.70
N ALA A 100 -2.52 5.70 -2.27
CA ALA A 100 -1.21 5.77 -2.91
C ALA A 100 -1.19 6.72 -4.11
N PHE A 101 -2.25 6.72 -4.93
CA PHE A 101 -2.39 7.63 -6.07
C PHE A 101 -2.46 9.09 -5.64
N ILE A 102 -3.29 9.42 -4.63
CA ILE A 102 -3.41 10.79 -4.10
C ILE A 102 -2.08 11.24 -3.52
N CYS A 103 -1.41 10.39 -2.74
CA CYS A 103 -0.10 10.73 -2.18
C CYS A 103 0.94 11.03 -3.28
N LEU A 104 0.93 10.31 -4.41
CA LEU A 104 1.88 10.54 -5.50
C LEU A 104 1.52 11.75 -6.39
N SER A 105 0.24 11.98 -6.61
CA SER A 105 -0.25 12.86 -7.69
C SER A 105 -0.84 14.17 -7.18
N GLY A 106 -1.17 14.26 -5.88
CA GLY A 106 -1.95 15.34 -5.30
C GLY A 106 -3.46 15.04 -5.28
N GLU A 107 -4.23 15.92 -4.64
CA GLU A 107 -5.67 15.75 -4.40
C GLU A 107 -6.51 15.98 -5.65
N SER A 108 -6.06 16.83 -6.59
CA SER A 108 -6.74 17.08 -7.86
C SER A 108 -5.82 16.96 -9.08
N PRO A 109 -6.31 16.43 -10.22
CA PRO A 109 -5.58 16.47 -11.49
C PRO A 109 -5.25 17.89 -11.98
N SER A 110 -5.94 18.90 -11.45
CA SER A 110 -5.67 20.32 -11.72
C SER A 110 -4.53 20.88 -10.89
N ASP A 111 -4.16 20.22 -9.79
CA ASP A 111 -3.06 20.67 -8.95
C ASP A 111 -1.75 20.34 -9.68
N PRO A 112 -0.78 21.26 -9.70
CA PRO A 112 0.54 20.93 -10.22
C PRO A 112 1.08 19.76 -9.37
N PRO A 113 1.48 18.64 -9.99
CA PRO A 113 1.98 17.50 -9.24
C PRO A 113 3.17 17.96 -8.40
N TYR A 114 3.09 17.73 -7.09
CA TYR A 114 4.21 18.05 -6.22
C TYR A 114 5.38 17.13 -6.60
N GLN A 115 6.45 17.72 -7.14
CA GLN A 115 7.62 16.95 -7.53
C GLN A 115 8.44 16.60 -6.27
N ASP A 116 8.00 15.54 -5.58
CA ASP A 116 8.76 15.00 -4.46
C ASP A 116 10.04 14.33 -4.98
N THR A 117 11.18 14.86 -4.55
CA THR A 117 12.52 14.35 -4.89
C THR A 117 13.07 13.40 -3.83
N SER A 118 12.30 13.14 -2.77
CA SER A 118 12.64 12.19 -1.73
C SER A 118 12.52 10.74 -2.19
N VAL A 119 12.72 9.80 -1.27
CA VAL A 119 12.51 8.36 -1.51
C VAL A 119 11.04 7.92 -1.35
N LEU A 120 10.14 8.81 -0.90
CA LEU A 120 8.73 8.49 -0.68
C LEU A 120 8.02 7.94 -1.93
N PRO A 121 8.19 8.51 -3.15
CA PRO A 121 7.50 7.98 -4.32
C PRO A 121 7.81 6.50 -4.59
N LYS A 122 9.04 6.07 -4.27
CA LYS A 122 9.45 4.67 -4.40
C LYS A 122 8.70 3.78 -3.40
N TYR A 123 8.56 4.21 -2.15
CA TYR A 123 7.87 3.45 -1.10
C TYR A 123 6.37 3.32 -1.41
N VAL A 124 5.73 4.42 -1.80
CA VAL A 124 4.32 4.45 -2.17
C VAL A 124 4.05 3.60 -3.41
N ASN A 125 4.91 3.64 -4.42
CA ASN A 125 4.77 2.81 -5.61
C ASN A 125 4.94 1.30 -5.32
N VAL A 126 5.75 0.92 -4.32
CA VAL A 126 5.83 -0.47 -3.87
C VAL A 126 4.51 -0.90 -3.22
N VAL A 127 3.93 -0.06 -2.36
CA VAL A 127 2.61 -0.34 -1.76
C VAL A 127 1.56 -0.56 -2.84
N ASN A 128 1.48 0.34 -3.83
CA ASN A 128 0.52 0.23 -4.94
C ASN A 128 0.70 -1.09 -5.73
N GLN A 129 1.94 -1.45 -6.10
CA GLN A 129 2.21 -2.70 -6.83
C GLN A 129 1.86 -3.95 -6.02
N VAL A 130 2.11 -3.96 -4.71
CA VAL A 130 1.78 -5.10 -3.86
C VAL A 130 0.25 -5.25 -3.73
N ALA A 131 -0.48 -4.14 -3.55
CA ALA A 131 -1.94 -4.15 -3.54
C ALA A 131 -2.54 -4.67 -4.86
N GLU A 132 -1.98 -4.25 -6.01
CA GLU A 132 -2.39 -4.73 -7.34
C GLU A 132 -2.19 -6.24 -7.50
N ILE A 133 -1.09 -6.78 -6.98
CA ILE A 133 -0.83 -8.23 -7.00
C ILE A 133 -1.91 -8.97 -6.21
N ILE A 134 -2.30 -8.46 -5.02
CA ILE A 134 -3.36 -9.08 -4.19
C ILE A 134 -4.70 -9.09 -4.94
N VAL A 135 -5.10 -7.95 -5.53
CA VAL A 135 -6.33 -7.87 -6.34
C VAL A 135 -6.30 -8.89 -7.48
N THR A 136 -5.16 -8.98 -8.16
CA THR A 136 -4.97 -9.93 -9.27
C THR A 136 -5.11 -11.37 -8.79
N MET A 137 -4.48 -11.75 -7.67
CA MET A 137 -4.58 -13.09 -7.10
C MET A 137 -6.02 -13.45 -6.73
N LEU A 138 -6.73 -12.57 -6.05
CA LEU A 138 -8.10 -12.80 -5.62
C LEU A 138 -9.08 -12.93 -6.78
N SER A 139 -8.77 -12.34 -7.94
CA SER A 139 -9.57 -12.53 -9.16
C SER A 139 -9.57 -13.98 -9.67
N TYR A 140 -8.53 -14.76 -9.33
CA TYR A 140 -8.45 -16.19 -9.65
C TYR A 140 -9.12 -17.06 -8.59
N VAL A 141 -9.16 -16.61 -7.34
CA VAL A 141 -9.86 -17.35 -6.25
C VAL A 141 -11.38 -17.32 -6.45
N LYS A 142 -11.94 -16.18 -6.90
CA LYS A 142 -13.39 -16.04 -7.17
C LYS A 142 -13.90 -16.86 -8.35
N LYS A 143 -13.01 -17.38 -9.21
CA LYS A 143 -13.37 -18.11 -10.45
C LYS A 143 -13.36 -19.63 -10.30
N THR A 144 -12.99 -20.16 -9.14
CA THR A 144 -13.05 -21.58 -8.76
C THR A 144 -14.22 -21.84 -7.86
#